data_AF-A0A9C6TG19-F1
#
_entry.id   AF-A0A9C6TG19-F1
#
_cell.length_a   1.000
_cell.length_b   1.000
_cell.length_c   1.000
_cell.angle_alpha   90.00
_cell.angle_beta   90.00
_cell.angle_gamma   90.00
#
_symmetry.space_group_name_H-M   'P 1'
#
loop_
_entity.id
_entity.type
_entity.pdbx_description
1 polymer ?
#
loop_
_entity_poly.entity_id
_entity_poly.type
_entity_poly.pdbx_seq_one_letter_code
_entity_poly.pdbx_strand_id
1 'polypeptide(L)'
;MRNRELVLDLLQSVVEIITYGDKHDPSILECFMDRQVVAEFVRMLDISENSRIEAPLLQYLSIMIQNMDNEHAIYYCFSNGYINSIILHPYELDGGDLAPYYMSFLRAVSGKINRDTLCLLVNVHGDAVVSFPLYTEALRFAHHEEKMIQTAVRTIALNIYNGLRFICYHFTIYLITSSSSRWGKKHD
;
A
#
# COMPACT_ATOMS: atom_id res chain seq x y z
N MET A 1 22.22 2.36 -17.78
CA MET A 1 21.79 3.68 -17.25
C MET A 1 20.66 4.27 -18.08
N ARG A 2 20.82 4.47 -19.40
CA ARG A 2 19.75 5.00 -20.28
C ARG A 2 18.39 4.28 -20.21
N ASN A 3 18.36 2.94 -20.17
CA ASN A 3 17.09 2.20 -20.07
C ASN A 3 16.40 2.40 -18.72
N ARG A 4 17.15 2.58 -17.64
CA ARG A 4 16.58 2.83 -16.30
C ARG A 4 15.94 4.21 -16.25
N GLU A 5 16.65 5.24 -16.72
CA GLU A 5 16.12 6.61 -16.81
C GLU A 5 14.84 6.65 -17.65
N LEU A 6 14.84 6.00 -18.82
CA LEU A 6 13.64 5.89 -19.64
C LEU A 6 12.47 5.23 -18.91
N VAL A 7 12.71 4.16 -18.14
CA VAL A 7 11.65 3.53 -17.35
C VAL A 7 11.14 4.47 -16.26
N LEU A 8 12.01 5.22 -15.59
CA LEU A 8 11.60 6.19 -14.57
C LEU A 8 10.78 7.34 -15.17
N ASP A 9 11.19 7.87 -16.32
CA ASP A 9 10.47 8.91 -17.05
C ASP A 9 9.08 8.42 -17.49
N LEU A 10 8.98 7.16 -17.92
CA LEU A 10 7.72 6.52 -18.27
C LEU A 10 6.83 6.30 -17.04
N LEU A 11 7.38 5.85 -15.91
CA LEU A 11 6.63 5.71 -14.65
C LEU A 11 6.04 7.05 -14.21
N GLN A 12 6.85 8.11 -14.26
CA GLN A 12 6.40 9.47 -13.96
C GLN A 12 5.27 9.89 -14.89
N SER A 13 5.47 9.73 -16.20
CA SER A 13 4.47 10.10 -17.21
C SER A 13 3.13 9.38 -16.97
N VAL A 14 3.17 8.09 -16.64
CA VAL A 14 1.97 7.31 -16.32
C VAL A 14 1.25 7.89 -15.10
N VAL A 15 1.96 8.18 -14.02
CA VAL A 15 1.35 8.75 -12.80
C VAL A 15 0.77 10.16 -13.04
N GLU A 16 1.46 10.99 -13.82
CA GLU A 16 0.97 12.31 -14.21
C GLU A 16 -0.32 12.22 -15.02
N ILE A 17 -0.36 11.32 -16.01
CA ILE A 17 -1.55 11.08 -16.85
C ILE A 17 -2.72 10.59 -16.00
N ILE A 18 -2.49 9.63 -15.09
CA ILE A 18 -3.55 9.10 -14.21
C ILE A 18 -4.07 10.20 -13.28
N THR A 19 -3.16 10.97 -12.67
CA THR A 19 -3.53 12.06 -11.76
C THR A 19 -4.29 13.17 -12.48
N TYR A 20 -3.95 13.43 -13.75
CA TYR A 20 -4.68 14.35 -14.60
C TYR A 20 -6.07 13.81 -14.95
N GLY A 21 -6.15 12.55 -15.38
CA GLY A 21 -7.39 11.87 -15.76
C GLY A 21 -8.40 11.83 -14.62
N ASP A 22 -7.93 11.55 -13.40
CA ASP A 22 -8.76 11.54 -12.19
C ASP A 22 -9.54 12.86 -11.97
N LYS A 23 -8.94 13.99 -12.33
CA LYS A 23 -9.52 15.32 -12.11
C LYS A 23 -10.24 15.89 -13.32
N HIS A 24 -9.86 15.52 -14.54
CA HIS A 24 -10.27 16.23 -15.75
C HIS A 24 -10.89 15.35 -16.84
N ASP A 25 -10.56 14.05 -16.89
CA ASP A 25 -11.01 13.17 -17.98
C ASP A 25 -11.16 11.71 -17.50
N PRO A 26 -12.38 11.28 -17.14
CA PRO A 26 -12.65 9.91 -16.70
C PRO A 26 -12.29 8.83 -17.72
N SER A 27 -12.27 9.14 -19.02
CA SER A 27 -11.93 8.14 -20.07
C SER A 27 -10.49 7.65 -19.96
N ILE A 28 -9.59 8.49 -19.42
CA ILE A 28 -8.21 8.11 -19.12
C ILE A 28 -8.18 7.08 -18.00
N LEU A 29 -9.02 7.24 -16.97
CA LEU A 29 -9.12 6.27 -15.88
C LEU A 29 -9.72 4.93 -16.35
N GLU A 30 -10.72 4.98 -17.24
CA GLU A 30 -11.25 3.77 -17.87
C GLU A 30 -10.15 3.00 -18.61
N CYS A 31 -9.36 3.69 -19.43
CA CYS A 31 -8.21 3.08 -20.11
C CYS A 31 -7.16 2.51 -19.12
N PHE A 32 -6.86 3.25 -18.04
CA PHE A 32 -5.95 2.79 -16.98
C PHE A 32 -6.42 1.47 -16.34
N MET A 33 -7.72 1.35 -16.06
CA MET A 33 -8.32 0.14 -15.50
C MET A 33 -8.33 -1.00 -16.52
N ASP A 34 -8.78 -0.73 -17.76
CA ASP A 34 -8.86 -1.72 -18.84
C ASP A 34 -7.49 -2.31 -19.20
N ARG A 35 -6.44 -1.48 -19.18
CA ARG A 35 -5.06 -1.89 -19.45
C ARG A 35 -4.38 -2.55 -18.26
N GLN A 36 -5.04 -2.62 -17.11
CA GLN A 36 -4.53 -3.20 -15.88
C GLN A 36 -3.15 -2.63 -15.48
N VAL A 37 -2.97 -1.32 -15.54
CA VAL A 37 -1.66 -0.67 -15.38
C VAL A 37 -1.00 -1.00 -14.03
N VAL A 38 -1.78 -1.13 -12.96
CA VAL A 38 -1.24 -1.53 -11.63
C VAL A 38 -0.62 -2.94 -11.67
N ALA A 39 -1.15 -3.84 -12.48
CA ALA A 39 -0.56 -5.16 -12.68
C ALA A 39 0.81 -5.09 -13.37
N GLU A 40 1.04 -4.11 -14.24
CA GLU A 40 2.35 -3.87 -14.84
C GLU A 40 3.37 -3.40 -13.80
N PHE A 41 2.95 -2.62 -12.81
CA PHE A 41 3.83 -2.23 -11.69
C PHE A 41 4.23 -3.44 -10.83
N VAL A 42 3.31 -4.38 -10.60
CA VAL A 42 3.64 -5.65 -9.95
C VAL A 42 4.65 -6.44 -10.77
N ARG A 43 4.39 -6.64 -12.07
CA ARG A 43 5.33 -7.32 -12.98
C ARG A 43 6.70 -6.65 -12.99
N MET A 44 6.73 -5.32 -12.96
CA MET A 44 7.97 -4.56 -12.92
C MET A 44 8.79 -4.88 -11.67
N LEU A 45 8.17 -4.97 -10.49
CA LEU A 45 8.86 -5.40 -9.27
C LEU A 45 9.47 -6.80 -9.44
N ASP A 46 8.69 -7.75 -9.97
CA ASP A 46 9.11 -9.15 -10.09
C ASP A 46 10.30 -9.35 -11.06
N ILE A 47 10.37 -8.58 -12.16
CA ILE A 47 11.47 -8.69 -13.13
C ILE A 47 12.70 -7.86 -12.76
N SER A 48 12.62 -7.03 -11.72
CA SER A 48 13.56 -5.94 -11.48
C SER A 48 14.78 -6.31 -10.61
N GLU A 49 15.12 -7.60 -10.49
CA GLU A 49 16.24 -8.09 -9.67
C GLU A 49 17.52 -7.25 -9.89
N ASN A 50 17.94 -6.53 -8.85
CA ASN A 50 19.14 -5.65 -8.79
C ASN A 50 19.07 -4.28 -9.52
N SER A 51 17.90 -3.83 -9.98
CA SER A 51 17.80 -2.58 -10.77
C SER A 51 17.57 -1.30 -9.95
N ARG A 52 17.40 -1.40 -8.62
CA ARG A 52 17.13 -0.26 -7.71
C ARG A 52 15.96 0.59 -8.19
N ILE A 53 14.89 -0.07 -8.62
CA ILE A 53 13.66 0.57 -9.13
C ILE A 53 12.56 0.61 -8.07
N GLU A 54 12.71 -0.16 -6.99
CA GLU A 54 11.75 -0.33 -5.91
C GLU A 54 11.41 1.02 -5.26
N ALA A 55 12.43 1.81 -4.90
CA ALA A 55 12.22 3.12 -4.29
C ALA A 55 11.46 4.10 -5.21
N PRO A 56 11.90 4.33 -6.47
CA PRO A 56 11.13 5.16 -7.41
C PRO A 56 9.71 4.65 -7.65
N LEU A 57 9.54 3.34 -7.83
CA LEU A 57 8.22 2.77 -8.11
C LEU A 57 7.27 2.97 -6.92
N LEU A 58 7.73 2.68 -5.70
CA LEU A 58 6.97 2.95 -4.48
C LEU A 58 6.64 4.44 -4.33
N GLN A 59 7.57 5.33 -4.68
CA GLN A 59 7.36 6.77 -4.65
C GLN A 59 6.23 7.20 -5.60
N TYR A 60 6.29 6.75 -6.86
CA TYR A 60 5.29 7.10 -7.88
C TYR A 60 3.93 6.48 -7.57
N LEU A 61 3.88 5.23 -7.13
CA LEU A 61 2.67 4.59 -6.64
C LEU A 61 2.05 5.36 -5.46
N SER A 62 2.88 5.81 -4.53
CA SER A 62 2.44 6.61 -3.39
C SER A 62 1.80 7.93 -3.84
N ILE A 63 2.41 8.63 -4.79
CA ILE A 63 1.86 9.87 -5.38
C ILE A 63 0.53 9.59 -6.09
N MET A 64 0.49 8.55 -6.93
CA MET A 64 -0.69 8.15 -7.69
C MET A 64 -1.87 7.87 -6.76
N ILE A 65 -1.67 7.01 -5.77
CA ILE A 65 -2.73 6.63 -4.83
C ILE A 65 -3.16 7.82 -3.96
N GLN A 66 -2.22 8.66 -3.51
CA GLN A 66 -2.57 9.84 -2.71
C GLN A 66 -3.49 10.81 -3.46
N ASN A 67 -3.23 11.04 -4.75
CA ASN A 67 -3.95 12.02 -5.56
C ASN A 67 -5.24 11.50 -6.20
N MET A 68 -5.52 10.21 -6.13
CA MET A 68 -6.69 9.60 -6.75
C MET A 68 -7.92 9.80 -5.88
N ASP A 69 -8.94 10.49 -6.39
CA ASP A 69 -10.20 10.73 -5.67
C ASP A 69 -11.39 9.99 -6.32
N ASN A 70 -11.22 9.47 -7.55
CA ASN A 70 -12.24 8.67 -8.20
C ASN A 70 -12.45 7.32 -7.51
N GLU A 71 -13.67 7.08 -7.01
CA GLU A 71 -14.01 5.87 -6.28
C GLU A 71 -13.79 4.60 -7.12
N HIS A 72 -14.16 4.59 -8.41
CA HIS A 72 -13.97 3.41 -9.27
C HIS A 72 -12.50 3.06 -9.45
N ALA A 73 -11.63 4.06 -9.62
CA ALA A 73 -10.20 3.84 -9.73
C ALA A 73 -9.58 3.32 -8.42
N ILE A 74 -10.02 3.84 -7.26
CA ILE A 74 -9.60 3.33 -5.94
C ILE A 74 -10.06 1.87 -5.76
N TYR A 75 -11.33 1.58 -6.07
CA TYR A 75 -11.88 0.22 -6.04
C TYR A 75 -11.10 -0.72 -6.93
N TYR A 76 -10.79 -0.29 -8.16
CA TYR A 76 -9.92 -1.06 -9.05
C TYR A 76 -8.56 -1.33 -8.41
N CYS A 77 -7.89 -0.33 -7.82
CA CYS A 77 -6.57 -0.56 -7.22
C CYS A 77 -6.61 -1.60 -6.09
N PHE A 78 -7.67 -1.63 -5.28
CA PHE A 78 -7.70 -2.45 -4.06
C PHE A 78 -8.34 -3.82 -4.26
N SER A 79 -9.24 -4.00 -5.23
CA SER A 79 -10.06 -5.21 -5.37
C SER A 79 -9.39 -6.40 -6.05
N ASN A 80 -8.31 -6.18 -6.80
CA ASN A 80 -7.65 -7.20 -7.63
C ASN A 80 -6.35 -7.75 -7.00
N GLY A 81 -6.06 -7.39 -5.74
CA GLY A 81 -4.93 -7.93 -4.99
C GLY A 81 -3.56 -7.36 -5.38
N TYR A 82 -3.46 -6.51 -6.40
CA TYR A 82 -2.17 -5.94 -6.84
C TYR A 82 -1.49 -5.11 -5.75
N ILE A 83 -2.25 -4.30 -5.01
CA ILE A 83 -1.72 -3.54 -3.87
C ILE A 83 -1.21 -4.48 -2.78
N ASN A 84 -1.93 -5.57 -2.49
CA ASN A 84 -1.46 -6.57 -1.53
C ASN A 84 -0.18 -7.26 -2.01
N SER A 85 -0.05 -7.56 -3.31
CA SER A 85 1.18 -8.10 -3.88
C SER A 85 2.35 -7.12 -3.75
N ILE A 86 2.13 -5.82 -3.97
CA ILE A 86 3.16 -4.78 -3.79
C ILE A 86 3.54 -4.69 -2.31
N ILE A 87 2.58 -4.69 -1.38
CA ILE A 87 2.84 -4.63 0.07
C ILE A 87 3.69 -5.83 0.53
N LEU A 88 3.38 -7.03 0.02
CA LEU A 88 4.01 -8.29 0.42
C LEU A 88 5.29 -8.63 -0.37
N HIS A 89 5.68 -7.80 -1.34
CA HIS A 89 6.90 -8.02 -2.10
C HIS A 89 8.13 -8.04 -1.16
N PRO A 90 9.10 -8.96 -1.36
CA PRO A 90 10.22 -9.18 -0.44
C PRO A 90 11.28 -8.08 -0.53
N TYR A 91 10.96 -6.89 -0.02
CA TYR A 91 11.89 -5.76 0.02
C TYR A 91 13.03 -5.95 1.04
N GLU A 92 14.23 -5.53 0.68
CA GLU A 92 15.35 -5.33 1.60
C GLU A 92 15.15 -4.02 2.37
N LEU A 93 14.46 -4.08 3.52
CA LEU A 93 14.12 -2.90 4.34
C LEU A 93 15.06 -2.65 5.51
N ASP A 94 15.93 -3.62 5.85
CA ASP A 94 16.87 -3.51 6.96
C ASP A 94 18.14 -2.76 6.52
N GLY A 95 18.43 -1.63 7.17
CA GLY A 95 19.68 -0.88 6.99
C GLY A 95 19.86 -0.16 5.64
N GLY A 96 18.79 -0.06 4.83
CA GLY A 96 18.79 0.60 3.53
C GLY A 96 17.83 1.80 3.45
N ASP A 97 17.97 2.60 2.39
CA ASP A 97 17.20 3.85 2.17
C ASP A 97 15.76 3.61 1.67
N LEU A 98 15.29 2.36 1.62
CA LEU A 98 14.00 1.98 1.03
C LEU A 98 12.82 2.17 1.99
N ALA A 99 13.05 2.04 3.30
CA ALA A 99 12.01 2.08 4.32
C ALA A 99 11.13 3.36 4.27
N PRO A 100 11.67 4.59 4.05
CA PRO A 100 10.85 5.79 3.92
C PRO A 100 9.87 5.73 2.74
N TYR A 101 10.30 5.19 1.59
CA TYR A 101 9.45 5.04 0.40
C TYR A 101 8.35 4.02 0.63
N TYR A 102 8.70 2.88 1.22
CA TYR A 102 7.74 1.84 1.60
C TYR A 102 6.69 2.38 2.58
N MET A 103 7.12 3.08 3.63
CA MET A 103 6.20 3.66 4.62
C MET A 103 5.33 4.77 4.03
N SER A 104 5.86 5.58 3.10
CA SER A 104 5.09 6.56 2.34
C SER A 104 3.98 5.88 1.52
N PHE A 105 4.32 4.79 0.83
CA PHE A 105 3.36 3.99 0.07
C PHE A 105 2.28 3.36 0.97
N LEU A 106 2.65 2.71 2.07
CA LEU A 106 1.65 2.18 3.03
C LEU A 106 0.74 3.29 3.56
N ARG A 107 1.30 4.46 3.85
CA ARG A 107 0.52 5.63 4.29
C ARG A 107 -0.47 6.08 3.21
N ALA A 108 -0.04 6.16 1.95
CA ALA A 108 -0.90 6.48 0.80
C ALA A 108 -2.10 5.53 0.70
N VAL A 109 -1.83 4.23 0.72
CA VAL A 109 -2.88 3.19 0.69
C VAL A 109 -3.83 3.35 1.87
N SER A 110 -3.29 3.51 3.09
CA SER A 110 -4.12 3.69 4.28
C SER A 110 -5.01 4.94 4.21
N GLY A 111 -4.57 5.99 3.53
CA GLY A 111 -5.32 7.23 3.40
C GLY A 111 -6.58 7.10 2.54
N LYS A 112 -6.67 6.06 1.71
CA LYS A 112 -7.86 5.75 0.89
C LYS A 112 -8.75 4.66 1.51
N ILE A 113 -8.44 4.23 2.75
CA ILE A 113 -9.29 3.30 3.49
C ILE A 113 -10.54 4.01 4.00
N ASN A 114 -11.68 3.42 3.71
CA ASN A 114 -12.97 3.78 4.27
C ASN A 114 -13.76 2.49 4.59
N ARG A 115 -15.05 2.64 4.93
CA ARG A 115 -15.94 1.52 5.27
C ARG A 115 -15.98 0.45 4.18
N ASP A 116 -15.96 0.84 2.92
CA ASP A 116 -16.24 -0.06 1.81
C ASP A 116 -14.95 -0.56 1.15
N THR A 117 -13.83 0.18 1.28
CA THR A 117 -12.54 -0.21 0.69
C THR A 117 -11.67 -1.05 1.62
N LEU A 118 -11.90 -1.01 2.94
CA LEU A 118 -11.09 -1.78 3.90
C LEU A 118 -11.11 -3.28 3.59
N CYS A 119 -12.31 -3.83 3.35
CA CYS A 119 -12.51 -5.27 3.13
C CYS A 119 -11.77 -5.79 1.89
N LEU A 120 -11.47 -4.92 0.92
CA LEU A 120 -10.75 -5.26 -0.31
C LEU A 120 -9.26 -5.53 -0.06
N LEU A 121 -8.69 -4.92 0.99
CA LEU A 121 -7.27 -5.07 1.34
C LEU A 121 -7.01 -6.21 2.34
N VAL A 122 -8.06 -6.85 2.85
CA VAL A 122 -7.94 -7.94 3.83
C VAL A 122 -8.06 -9.28 3.14
N ASN A 123 -7.19 -10.22 3.50
CA ASN A 123 -7.36 -11.59 3.04
C ASN A 123 -8.32 -12.32 3.99
N VAL A 124 -9.42 -12.81 3.43
CA VAL A 124 -10.46 -13.54 4.13
C VAL A 124 -10.44 -15.00 3.65
N HIS A 125 -10.60 -15.94 4.57
CA HIS A 125 -10.81 -17.35 4.26
C HIS A 125 -12.09 -17.82 4.94
N GLY A 126 -13.10 -18.15 4.13
CA GLY A 126 -14.47 -18.33 4.64
C GLY A 126 -15.00 -17.02 5.22
N ASP A 127 -15.48 -17.05 6.46
CA ASP A 127 -15.99 -15.88 7.18
C ASP A 127 -14.93 -15.21 8.09
N ALA A 128 -13.70 -15.73 8.09
CA ALA A 128 -12.64 -15.28 8.97
C ALA A 128 -11.57 -14.48 8.21
N VAL A 129 -11.23 -13.32 8.77
CA VAL A 129 -10.07 -12.54 8.36
C VAL A 129 -8.80 -13.28 8.77
N VAL A 130 -7.98 -13.66 7.81
CA VAL A 130 -6.75 -14.43 8.04
C VAL A 130 -5.54 -13.52 8.12
N SER A 131 -5.48 -12.47 7.28
CA SER A 131 -4.37 -11.54 7.31
C SER A 131 -4.77 -10.17 6.80
N PHE A 132 -4.20 -9.12 7.41
CA PHE A 132 -4.25 -7.77 6.88
C PHE A 132 -2.83 -7.30 6.58
N PRO A 133 -2.34 -7.47 5.33
CA PRO A 133 -0.97 -7.14 4.95
C PRO A 133 -0.57 -5.71 5.32
N LEU A 134 -1.40 -4.72 4.97
CA LEU A 134 -1.13 -3.31 5.27
C LEU A 134 -0.87 -3.05 6.76
N TYR A 135 -1.71 -3.60 7.64
CA TYR A 135 -1.55 -3.43 9.08
C TYR A 135 -0.31 -4.15 9.61
N THR A 136 -0.15 -5.41 9.20
CA THR A 136 0.92 -6.29 9.69
C THR A 136 2.29 -5.75 9.30
N GLU A 137 2.44 -5.33 8.05
CA GLU A 137 3.67 -4.77 7.52
C GLU A 137 4.01 -3.41 8.15
N ALA A 138 3.03 -2.50 8.29
CA ALA A 138 3.26 -1.24 8.98
C ALA A 138 3.72 -1.45 10.43
N LEU A 139 3.17 -2.44 11.14
CA LEU A 139 3.49 -2.70 12.54
C LEU A 139 4.93 -3.22 12.73
N ARG A 140 5.57 -3.79 11.70
CA ARG A 140 7.00 -4.16 11.75
C ARG A 140 7.90 -2.94 12.07
N PHE A 141 7.47 -1.75 11.66
CA PHE A 141 8.20 -0.49 11.83
C PHE A 141 7.83 0.29 13.10
N ALA A 142 7.00 -0.26 13.99
CA ALA A 142 6.52 0.45 15.18
C ALA A 142 7.64 0.95 16.11
N HIS A 143 8.78 0.25 16.12
CA HIS A 143 9.96 0.57 16.93
C HIS A 143 11.17 0.99 16.07
N HIS A 144 10.94 1.45 14.83
CA HIS A 144 12.01 1.93 13.96
C HIS A 144 12.76 3.12 14.61
N GLU A 145 14.06 3.26 14.38
CA GLU A 145 14.87 4.31 14.99
C GLU A 145 14.41 5.72 14.59
N GLU A 146 14.03 5.89 13.32
CA GLU A 146 13.53 7.15 12.79
C GLU A 146 12.12 7.50 13.27
N LYS A 147 11.98 8.66 13.92
CA LYS A 147 10.69 9.15 14.43
C LYS A 147 9.65 9.41 13.35
N MET A 148 10.08 9.80 12.15
CA MET A 148 9.18 10.03 11.03
C MET A 148 8.47 8.75 10.61
N ILE A 149 9.20 7.62 10.54
CA ILE A 149 8.63 6.31 10.25
C ILE A 149 7.65 5.89 11.35
N GLN A 150 8.00 6.06 12.63
CA GLN A 150 7.06 5.77 13.73
C GLN A 150 5.77 6.59 13.63
N THR A 151 5.86 7.86 13.22
CA THR A 151 4.69 8.71 13.01
C THR A 151 3.83 8.21 11.86
N ALA A 152 4.44 7.78 10.74
CA ALA A 152 3.72 7.17 9.63
C ALA A 152 2.97 5.90 10.06
N VAL A 153 3.60 5.03 10.87
CA VAL A 153 2.95 3.84 11.44
C VAL A 153 1.71 4.22 12.25
N ARG A 154 1.82 5.24 13.12
CA ARG A 154 0.66 5.73 13.91
C ARG A 154 -0.46 6.25 13.02
N THR A 155 -0.13 7.00 11.97
CA THR A 155 -1.12 7.48 10.99
C THR A 155 -1.82 6.32 10.29
N ILE A 156 -1.07 5.30 9.83
CA ILE A 156 -1.64 4.12 9.19
C ILE A 156 -2.59 3.39 10.15
N ALA A 157 -2.17 3.17 11.40
CA ALA A 157 -2.99 2.53 12.41
C ALA A 157 -4.30 3.30 12.68
N LEU A 158 -4.24 4.63 12.74
CA LEU A 158 -5.42 5.48 12.92
C LEU A 158 -6.37 5.41 11.73
N ASN A 159 -5.86 5.46 10.50
CA ASN A 159 -6.68 5.34 9.29
C ASN A 159 -7.40 3.99 9.23
N ILE A 160 -6.68 2.90 9.56
CA ILE A 160 -7.25 1.56 9.65
C ILE A 160 -8.33 1.49 10.72
N TYR A 161 -8.05 2.00 11.93
CA TYR A 161 -9.03 2.00 13.02
C TYR A 161 -10.31 2.77 12.64
N ASN A 162 -10.16 3.90 11.95
CA ASN A 162 -11.30 4.68 11.46
C ASN A 162 -12.14 3.87 10.45
N GLY A 163 -11.51 3.13 9.53
CA GLY A 163 -12.22 2.23 8.61
C GLY A 163 -12.93 1.08 9.35
N LEU A 164 -12.28 0.49 10.35
CA LEU A 164 -12.80 -0.64 11.14
C LEU A 164 -14.00 -0.27 12.02
N ARG A 165 -14.10 0.99 12.45
CA ARG A 165 -15.22 1.47 13.27
C ARG A 165 -16.59 1.18 12.63
N PHE A 166 -16.63 1.00 11.31
CA PHE A 166 -17.84 0.72 10.56
C PHE A 166 -18.08 -0.77 10.25
N ILE A 167 -17.13 -1.66 10.56
CA ILE A 167 -17.13 -3.10 10.19
C ILE A 167 -17.33 -4.03 11.41
N CYS A 168 -17.42 -3.51 12.65
CA CYS A 168 -17.66 -4.32 13.87
C CYS A 168 -18.74 -5.40 13.65
N TYR A 169 -18.44 -6.70 13.81
CA TYR A 169 -18.07 -7.35 15.07
C TYR A 169 -16.92 -8.40 15.00
N HIS A 170 -16.44 -8.80 13.82
CA HIS A 170 -15.50 -9.94 13.72
C HIS A 170 -14.00 -9.55 13.75
N PHE A 171 -13.68 -8.28 13.48
CA PHE A 171 -12.29 -7.82 13.31
C PHE A 171 -11.57 -7.50 14.64
N THR A 172 -12.32 -7.07 15.67
CA THR A 172 -11.75 -6.57 16.93
C THR A 172 -11.04 -7.66 17.74
N ILE A 173 -11.45 -8.92 17.60
CA ILE A 173 -10.84 -10.04 18.33
C ILE A 173 -9.43 -10.36 17.80
N TYR A 174 -9.17 -10.24 16.49
CA TYR A 174 -7.87 -10.58 15.90
C TYR A 174 -6.78 -9.52 16.14
N LEU A 175 -7.13 -8.22 16.09
CA LEU A 175 -6.15 -7.15 16.35
C LEU A 175 -5.74 -7.06 17.83
N ILE A 176 -6.65 -7.38 18.75
CA ILE A 176 -6.34 -7.38 20.19
C ILE A 176 -5.51 -8.62 20.58
N THR A 177 -5.76 -9.77 19.95
CA THR A 177 -5.00 -11.01 20.24
C THR A 177 -3.60 -11.01 19.63
N SER A 178 -3.43 -10.44 18.43
CA SER A 178 -2.11 -10.28 17.79
C SER A 178 -1.24 -9.19 18.42
N SER A 179 -1.85 -8.14 18.99
CA SER A 179 -1.11 -7.18 19.81
C SER A 179 -0.74 -7.77 21.16
N SER A 180 -1.68 -8.38 21.90
CA SER A 180 -1.44 -8.96 23.23
C SER A 180 -0.39 -10.08 23.26
N SER A 181 -0.30 -10.91 22.22
CA SER A 181 0.72 -11.98 22.12
C SER A 181 2.17 -11.46 21.93
N ARG A 182 2.35 -10.20 21.51
CA ARG A 182 3.68 -9.54 21.43
C ARG A 182 4.09 -8.81 22.72
N TRP A 183 3.14 -8.48 23.61
CA TRP A 183 3.44 -7.81 24.88
C TRP A 183 3.82 -8.78 26.01
N GLY A 184 3.58 -10.09 25.84
CA GLY A 184 3.86 -11.12 26.85
C GLY A 184 5.24 -11.80 26.79
N LYS A 185 6.15 -11.38 25.91
CA LYS A 185 7.50 -11.98 25.80
C LYS A 185 8.61 -10.92 25.82
N LYS A 186 8.70 -10.19 26.93
CA LYS A 186 9.88 -9.43 27.34
C LYS A 186 9.76 -9.15 28.83
N HIS A 187 9.91 -10.19 29.64
CA HIS A 187 10.35 -10.16 31.04
C HIS A 187 10.34 -11.61 31.52
N ASP A 188 11.46 -12.29 31.29
CA ASP A 188 12.15 -13.20 32.22
C ASP A 188 13.51 -13.57 31.60
#